data_AF-A0A644VUA0-F1
#
_entry.id   AF-A0A644VUA0-F1
#
_cell.length_a   1.000
_cell.length_b   1.000
_cell.length_c   1.000
_cell.angle_alpha   90.00
_cell.angle_beta   90.00
_cell.angle_gamma   90.00
#
_symmetry.space_group_name_H-M   'P 1'
#
loop_
_entity.id
_entity.type
_entity.pdbx_description
1 polymer ?
#
loop_
_entity_poly.entity_id
_entity_poly.type
_entity_poly.pdbx_seq_one_letter_code
_entity_poly.pdbx_strand_id
1 'polypeptide(L)'
;MEYKIIERNYWHRPIKEITLGFMLNCMTFNLLGLNYILPTISVVLLYSGFRDLRIENKELNRAWIFSIINIVFHMLNLIYISTPLNIIFENNIIIAFISISFQIIFLIIFRKGIKKVFNNSNVIQKRDPILKIIIFKIIVFICAITNLGEIWIIVIPIIIYYFYIFRLLYKLSYDLETINYKLLEKNKRISNKKFLFIYSTICIFIVGVCCIISNHIKLDSSEVIEVKEFGTRNMLIDKGIPIEIVKDIEDKDIIKLKNLVNAEVFSENLNFKSILNKDRSKLKVTTIFFELIDNEIYTIEYFNWGEEGSYWQNGFAISNTWPLELVNGKILYEKDGINYFAEIPRLNEGMIKSINVFGDERQDNKITGAINYPYNSKKQRGYIFYKIGVQKGTISGANIVNYINYNHPFRIPYTEIEKENIMFSDNLRQHYTNFTIKLSDE
;
A
#
# COMPACT_ATOMS: atom_id res chain seq x y z
N MET A 1 42.23 16.01 35.46
CA MET A 1 40.80 15.66 35.25
C MET A 1 40.78 14.34 34.50
N GLU A 2 40.78 13.22 35.22
CA GLU A 2 40.83 11.87 34.65
C GLU A 2 39.52 11.57 33.92
N TYR A 3 39.61 11.32 32.62
CA TYR A 3 38.52 10.71 31.87
C TYR A 3 38.31 9.29 32.38
N LYS A 4 37.28 9.10 33.22
CA LYS A 4 36.78 7.81 33.65
C LYS A 4 36.42 6.98 32.40
N ILE A 5 37.33 6.11 31.99
CA ILE A 5 37.07 5.12 30.93
C ILE A 5 35.95 4.25 31.48
N ILE A 6 34.75 4.37 30.92
CA ILE A 6 33.64 3.47 31.25
C ILE A 6 34.04 2.09 30.70
N GLU A 7 34.67 1.28 31.54
CA GLU A 7 34.92 -0.15 31.32
C GLU A 7 33.56 -0.82 31.08
N ARG A 8 33.29 -1.23 29.83
CA ARG A 8 32.07 -1.96 29.48
C ARG A 8 32.39 -3.43 29.34
N ASN A 9 31.64 -4.26 30.04
CA ASN A 9 31.67 -5.71 29.89
C ASN A 9 31.33 -6.12 28.45
N TYR A 10 32.06 -7.11 27.95
CA TYR A 10 31.89 -7.70 26.63
C TYR A 10 30.47 -8.24 26.34
N TRP A 11 29.79 -8.86 27.32
CA TRP A 11 28.49 -9.54 27.12
C TRP A 11 27.28 -8.60 27.23
N HIS A 12 27.35 -7.57 28.07
CA HIS A 12 26.20 -6.71 28.38
C HIS A 12 25.65 -6.00 27.16
N ARG A 13 26.52 -5.34 26.39
CA ARG A 13 26.08 -4.58 25.22
C ARG A 13 25.53 -5.49 24.11
N PRO A 14 26.22 -6.55 23.66
CA PRO A 14 25.71 -7.40 22.59
C PRO A 14 24.41 -8.12 22.96
N ILE A 15 24.29 -8.66 24.18
CA ILE A 15 23.06 -9.31 24.62
C ILE A 15 21.91 -8.31 24.75
N LYS A 16 22.17 -7.07 25.21
CA LYS A 16 21.17 -6.00 25.21
C LYS A 16 20.69 -5.67 23.80
N GLU A 17 21.60 -5.51 22.84
CA GLU A 17 21.27 -5.24 21.44
C GLU A 17 20.47 -6.40 20.84
N ILE A 18 20.88 -7.65 21.05
CA ILE A 18 20.13 -8.83 20.58
C ILE A 18 18.73 -8.91 21.21
N THR A 19 18.63 -8.65 22.52
CA THR A 19 17.35 -8.64 23.26
C THR A 19 16.40 -7.60 22.69
N LEU A 20 16.85 -6.35 22.56
CA LEU A 20 16.06 -5.28 21.98
C LEU A 20 15.72 -5.56 20.51
N GLY A 21 16.66 -6.12 19.76
CA GLY A 21 16.44 -6.54 18.38
C GLY A 21 15.29 -7.52 18.24
N PHE A 22 15.33 -8.65 18.94
CA PHE A 22 14.24 -9.63 18.90
C PHE A 22 12.94 -9.08 19.48
N MET A 23 13.01 -8.23 20.52
CA MET A 23 11.84 -7.58 21.12
C MET A 23 11.10 -6.72 20.07
N LEU A 24 11.82 -5.80 19.42
CA LEU A 24 11.27 -4.91 18.40
C LEU A 24 10.74 -5.64 17.16
N ASN A 25 11.36 -6.77 16.79
CA ASN A 25 10.89 -7.57 15.65
C ASN A 25 9.55 -8.28 15.92
N CYS A 26 9.23 -8.53 17.19
CA CYS A 26 8.00 -9.21 17.58
C CYS A 26 6.83 -8.23 17.81
N MET A 27 7.10 -6.92 17.86
CA MET A 27 6.08 -5.89 18.08
C MET A 27 5.61 -5.31 16.75
N THR A 28 4.31 -5.40 16.48
CA THR A 28 3.66 -4.74 15.35
C THR A 28 2.65 -3.72 15.87
N PHE A 29 2.86 -2.45 15.52
CA PHE A 29 1.91 -1.37 15.81
C PHE A 29 1.46 -0.75 14.49
N ASN A 30 0.17 -0.83 14.20
CA ASN A 30 -0.45 -0.22 13.01
C ASN A 30 -0.71 1.28 13.23
N LEU A 31 0.25 1.99 13.82
CA LEU A 31 0.16 3.40 14.13
C LEU A 31 1.47 4.09 13.74
N LEU A 32 1.38 5.24 13.08
CA LEU A 32 2.54 6.10 12.73
C LEU A 32 3.66 5.38 11.95
N GLY A 33 3.34 4.32 11.20
CA GLY A 33 4.34 3.54 10.46
C GLY A 33 5.32 2.75 11.34
N LEU A 34 5.02 2.56 12.64
CA LEU A 34 5.88 1.84 13.59
C LEU A 34 6.10 0.37 13.18
N ASN A 35 5.12 -0.23 12.52
CA ASN A 35 5.22 -1.54 11.87
C ASN A 35 6.38 -1.66 10.86
N TYR A 36 6.90 -0.55 10.31
CA TYR A 36 8.07 -0.54 9.43
C TYR A 36 9.34 -0.02 10.12
N ILE A 37 9.19 0.95 11.03
CA ILE A 37 10.31 1.57 11.74
C ILE A 37 10.94 0.60 12.75
N LEU A 38 10.13 -0.08 13.56
CA LEU A 38 10.64 -0.95 14.62
C LEU A 38 11.42 -2.16 14.06
N PRO A 39 10.95 -2.87 13.00
CA PRO A 39 11.75 -3.92 12.38
C PRO A 39 13.04 -3.41 11.75
N THR A 40 13.05 -2.19 11.20
CA THR A 40 14.27 -1.57 10.65
C THR A 40 15.33 -1.36 11.74
N ILE A 41 14.92 -0.86 12.91
CA ILE A 41 15.81 -0.72 14.08
C ILE A 41 16.24 -2.11 14.59
N SER A 42 15.30 -3.06 14.65
CA SER A 42 15.52 -4.43 15.11
C SER A 42 16.67 -5.11 14.37
N VAL A 43 16.62 -5.09 13.05
CA VAL A 43 17.60 -5.74 12.17
C VAL A 43 19.01 -5.21 12.43
N VAL A 44 19.16 -3.90 12.62
CA VAL A 44 20.44 -3.25 12.93
C VAL A 44 20.98 -3.65 14.31
N LEU A 45 20.10 -3.75 15.31
CA LEU A 45 20.46 -4.18 16.66
C LEU A 45 20.89 -5.65 16.68
N LEU A 46 20.16 -6.53 15.98
CA LEU A 46 20.52 -7.94 15.82
C LEU A 46 21.89 -8.08 15.16
N TYR A 47 22.12 -7.39 14.04
CA TYR A 47 23.42 -7.39 13.37
C TYR A 47 24.54 -6.93 14.30
N SER A 48 24.34 -5.80 14.98
CA SER A 48 25.37 -5.21 15.84
C SER A 48 25.74 -6.12 17.01
N GLY A 49 24.75 -6.71 17.67
CA GLY A 49 24.98 -7.60 18.79
C GLY A 49 25.62 -8.92 18.36
N PHE A 50 25.14 -9.57 17.30
CA PHE A 50 25.76 -10.81 16.82
C PHE A 50 27.16 -10.58 16.22
N ARG A 51 27.39 -9.43 15.59
CA ARG A 51 28.72 -9.05 15.10
C ARG A 51 29.73 -9.05 16.22
N ASP A 52 29.40 -8.50 17.38
CA ASP A 52 30.33 -8.47 18.51
C ASP A 52 30.57 -9.86 19.10
N LEU A 53 29.57 -10.76 19.06
CA LEU A 53 29.69 -12.14 19.58
C LEU A 53 30.29 -13.16 18.62
N ARG A 54 30.50 -12.82 17.33
CA ARG A 54 30.87 -13.78 16.28
C ARG A 54 32.17 -14.55 16.54
N ILE A 55 33.09 -13.97 17.31
CA ILE A 55 34.42 -14.52 17.58
C ILE A 55 34.37 -15.62 18.65
N GLU A 56 33.31 -15.66 19.48
CA GLU A 56 33.25 -16.57 20.63
C GLU A 56 33.12 -18.05 20.22
N ASN A 57 32.34 -18.36 19.19
CA ASN A 57 32.26 -19.71 18.64
C ASN A 57 31.63 -19.75 17.24
N LYS A 58 31.80 -20.90 16.56
CA LYS A 58 31.26 -21.14 15.20
C LYS A 58 29.75 -20.92 15.08
N GLU A 59 28.95 -21.24 16.10
CA GLU A 59 27.49 -21.07 16.04
C GLU A 59 27.07 -19.60 16.19
N LEU A 60 27.77 -18.83 17.03
CA LEU A 60 27.56 -17.38 17.11
C LEU A 60 28.05 -16.66 15.84
N ASN A 61 29.09 -17.17 15.17
CA ASN A 61 29.45 -16.70 13.84
C ASN A 61 28.36 -17.00 12.80
N ARG A 62 27.74 -18.19 12.84
CA ARG A 62 26.57 -18.51 12.00
C ARG A 62 25.39 -17.59 12.31
N ALA A 63 25.11 -17.29 13.58
CA ALA A 63 24.08 -16.34 13.96
C ALA A 63 24.35 -14.93 13.41
N TRP A 64 25.62 -14.51 13.38
CA TRP A 64 26.01 -13.26 12.71
C TRP A 64 25.75 -13.30 11.20
N ILE A 65 26.06 -14.40 10.51
CA ILE A 65 25.71 -14.56 9.08
C ILE A 65 24.19 -14.47 8.89
N PHE A 66 23.39 -15.13 9.75
CA PHE A 66 21.93 -15.02 9.73
C PHE A 66 21.44 -13.59 9.96
N SER A 67 22.12 -12.79 10.79
CA SER A 67 21.79 -11.38 10.97
C SER A 67 22.02 -10.54 9.70
N ILE A 68 23.00 -10.91 8.86
CA ILE A 68 23.22 -10.29 7.54
C ILE A 68 22.11 -10.70 6.58
N ILE A 69 21.75 -11.98 6.55
CA ILE A 69 20.61 -12.47 5.75
C ILE A 69 19.32 -11.74 6.16
N ASN A 70 19.12 -11.51 7.46
CA ASN A 70 17.97 -10.77 7.98
C ASN A 70 17.93 -9.30 7.50
N ILE A 71 19.09 -8.64 7.33
CA ILE A 71 19.17 -7.31 6.69
C ILE A 71 18.62 -7.39 5.27
N VAL A 72 19.13 -8.33 4.46
CA VAL A 72 18.69 -8.47 3.07
C VAL A 72 17.21 -8.83 2.99
N PHE A 73 16.76 -9.77 3.81
CA PHE A 73 15.35 -10.20 3.86
C PHE A 73 14.42 -9.06 4.24
N HIS A 74 14.78 -8.22 5.22
CA HIS A 74 14.01 -7.03 5.57
C HIS A 74 13.95 -6.02 4.44
N MET A 75 15.06 -5.77 3.75
CA MET A 75 15.10 -4.89 2.58
C MET A 75 14.20 -5.39 1.44
N LEU A 76 14.25 -6.69 1.15
CA LEU A 76 13.36 -7.31 0.16
C LEU A 76 11.89 -7.21 0.58
N ASN A 77 11.58 -7.38 1.86
CA ASN A 77 10.23 -7.20 2.39
C ASN A 77 9.73 -5.76 2.23
N LEU A 78 10.59 -4.75 2.46
CA LEU A 78 10.22 -3.34 2.19
C LEU A 78 9.93 -3.10 0.71
N ILE A 79 10.70 -3.69 -0.20
CA ILE A 79 10.44 -3.62 -1.65
C ILE A 79 9.11 -4.29 -1.99
N TYR A 80 8.90 -5.52 -1.50
CA TYR A 80 7.66 -6.28 -1.70
C TYR A 80 6.43 -5.46 -1.27
N ILE A 81 6.44 -4.94 -0.04
CA ILE A 81 5.32 -4.18 0.53
C ILE A 81 5.09 -2.85 -0.21
N SER A 82 6.14 -2.22 -0.73
CA SER A 82 6.06 -0.89 -1.38
C SER A 82 5.78 -0.95 -2.89
N THR A 83 5.55 -2.14 -3.45
CA THR A 83 5.37 -2.36 -4.90
C THR A 83 4.11 -3.19 -5.18
N PRO A 84 3.64 -3.27 -6.45
CA PRO A 84 2.47 -4.09 -6.81
C PRO A 84 2.63 -5.58 -6.49
N LEU A 85 3.85 -6.05 -6.21
CA LEU A 85 4.12 -7.42 -5.79
C LEU A 85 3.30 -7.83 -4.56
N ASN A 86 3.02 -6.90 -3.64
CA ASN A 86 2.21 -7.16 -2.44
C ASN A 86 0.79 -7.60 -2.77
N ILE A 87 0.21 -7.09 -3.88
CA ILE A 87 -1.14 -7.41 -4.32
C ILE A 87 -1.13 -8.61 -5.27
N ILE A 88 -0.18 -8.66 -6.20
CA ILE A 88 -0.08 -9.74 -7.19
C ILE A 88 0.19 -11.09 -6.51
N PHE A 89 1.03 -11.09 -5.47
CA PHE A 89 1.36 -12.26 -4.68
C PHE A 89 0.75 -12.15 -3.29
N GLU A 90 -0.57 -11.92 -3.22
CA GLU A 90 -1.31 -11.85 -1.96
C GLU A 90 -1.41 -13.24 -1.30
N ASN A 91 -0.32 -13.67 -0.67
CA ASN A 91 -0.28 -14.92 0.08
C ASN A 91 0.34 -14.70 1.47
N ASN A 92 -0.41 -13.96 2.28
CA ASN A 92 -0.02 -13.56 3.64
C ASN A 92 0.37 -14.77 4.51
N ILE A 93 -0.27 -15.93 4.31
CA ILE A 93 0.02 -17.16 5.06
C ILE A 93 1.41 -17.70 4.71
N ILE A 94 1.75 -17.81 3.42
CA ILE A 94 3.08 -18.31 2.99
C ILE A 94 4.18 -17.35 3.47
N ILE A 95 3.98 -16.04 3.33
CA ILE A 95 4.96 -15.04 3.74
C ILE A 95 5.18 -15.06 5.25
N ALA A 96 4.10 -15.20 6.03
CA ALA A 96 4.17 -15.36 7.47
C ALA A 96 4.93 -16.65 7.85
N PHE A 97 4.65 -17.77 7.17
CA PHE A 97 5.30 -19.04 7.43
C PHE A 97 6.81 -19.00 7.13
N ILE A 98 7.22 -18.42 6.00
CA ILE A 98 8.64 -18.23 5.65
C ILE A 98 9.33 -17.35 6.69
N SER A 99 8.72 -16.22 7.05
CA SER A 99 9.28 -15.28 8.02
C SER A 99 9.45 -15.91 9.41
N ILE A 100 8.46 -16.65 9.88
CA ILE A 100 8.50 -17.31 11.19
C ILE A 100 9.49 -18.46 11.19
N SER A 101 9.53 -19.27 10.12
CA SER A 101 10.51 -20.34 9.96
C SER A 101 11.94 -19.81 10.03
N PHE A 102 12.23 -18.74 9.29
CA PHE A 102 13.53 -18.07 9.34
C PHE A 102 13.87 -17.60 10.77
N GLN A 103 12.93 -16.94 11.45
CA GLN A 103 13.14 -16.43 12.81
C GLN A 103 13.37 -17.56 13.84
N ILE A 104 12.67 -18.69 13.72
CA ILE A 104 12.87 -19.86 14.58
C ILE A 104 14.26 -20.46 14.35
N ILE A 105 14.67 -20.65 13.10
CA ILE A 105 16.02 -21.15 12.77
C ILE A 105 17.08 -20.22 13.35
N PHE A 106 16.91 -18.90 13.21
CA PHE A 106 17.82 -17.91 13.75
C PHE A 106 17.95 -18.02 15.28
N LEU A 107 16.83 -18.17 16.01
CA LEU A 107 16.83 -18.39 17.45
C LEU A 107 17.46 -19.72 17.86
N ILE A 108 17.28 -20.80 17.09
CA ILE A 108 17.91 -22.10 17.35
C ILE A 108 19.44 -22.00 17.25
N ILE A 109 19.94 -21.32 16.21
CA ILE A 109 21.39 -21.11 16.04
C ILE A 109 21.95 -20.27 17.18
N PHE A 110 21.26 -19.19 17.55
CA PHE A 110 21.64 -18.38 18.70
C PHE A 110 21.69 -19.19 20.01
N ARG A 111 20.66 -20.01 20.25
CA ARG A 111 20.59 -20.91 21.42
C ARG A 111 21.77 -21.89 21.46
N LYS A 112 22.11 -22.52 20.33
CA LYS A 112 23.27 -23.40 20.23
C LYS A 112 24.57 -22.66 20.57
N GLY A 113 24.72 -21.43 20.07
CA GLY A 113 25.86 -20.57 20.37
C GLY A 113 26.02 -20.25 21.84
N ILE A 114 24.94 -19.88 22.53
CA ILE A 114 24.97 -19.64 23.98
C ILE A 114 25.28 -20.91 24.76
N LYS A 115 24.60 -22.03 24.47
CA LYS A 115 24.88 -23.31 25.16
C LYS A 115 26.35 -23.72 25.05
N LYS A 116 26.98 -23.46 23.90
CA LYS A 116 28.40 -23.75 23.72
C LYS A 116 29.31 -22.91 24.62
N VAL A 117 28.95 -21.66 24.92
CA VAL A 117 29.70 -20.81 25.87
C VAL A 117 29.65 -21.39 27.29
N PHE A 118 28.47 -21.82 27.74
CA PHE A 118 28.28 -22.48 29.04
C PHE A 118 29.04 -23.82 29.11
N ASN A 119 28.91 -24.66 28.08
CA ASN A 119 29.59 -25.95 28.01
C ASN A 119 31.11 -25.82 28.01
N ASN A 120 31.67 -24.85 27.26
CA ASN A 120 33.11 -24.60 27.24
C ASN A 120 33.66 -24.17 28.62
N SER A 121 32.78 -23.68 29.50
CA SER A 121 33.14 -23.24 30.86
C SER A 121 32.73 -24.26 31.92
N ASN A 122 32.25 -25.45 31.52
CA ASN A 122 31.72 -26.51 32.39
C ASN A 122 30.62 -26.04 33.37
N VAL A 123 29.86 -25.00 33.02
CA VAL A 123 28.76 -24.47 33.85
C VAL A 123 27.42 -24.92 33.28
N ILE A 124 26.55 -25.47 34.13
CA ILE A 124 25.18 -25.83 33.74
C ILE A 124 24.34 -24.57 33.63
N GLN A 125 23.76 -24.35 32.45
CA GLN A 125 22.84 -23.24 32.21
C GLN A 125 21.53 -23.45 32.98
N LYS A 126 21.33 -22.69 34.08
CA LYS A 126 20.13 -22.80 34.94
C LYS A 126 18.83 -22.41 34.23
N ARG A 127 18.89 -21.48 33.27
CA ARG A 127 17.72 -20.93 32.57
C ARG A 127 18.00 -20.79 31.08
N ASP A 128 17.07 -21.25 30.25
CA ASP A 128 17.14 -21.15 28.79
C ASP A 128 16.07 -20.16 28.27
N PRO A 129 16.33 -18.84 28.35
CA PRO A 129 15.37 -17.83 27.89
C PRO A 129 15.12 -17.92 26.38
N ILE A 130 16.11 -18.38 25.59
CA ILE A 130 15.99 -18.46 24.14
C ILE A 130 15.00 -19.56 23.75
N LEU A 131 15.00 -20.71 24.43
CA LEU A 131 13.96 -21.73 24.24
C LEU A 131 12.56 -21.18 24.55
N LYS A 132 12.41 -20.38 25.62
CA LYS A 132 11.12 -19.76 25.95
C LYS A 132 10.64 -18.84 24.84
N ILE A 133 11.52 -18.07 24.19
CA ILE A 133 11.17 -17.24 23.02
C ILE A 133 10.71 -18.10 21.84
N ILE A 134 11.39 -19.22 21.56
CA ILE A 134 11.01 -20.13 20.47
C ILE A 134 9.60 -20.67 20.71
N ILE A 135 9.33 -21.19 21.91
CA ILE A 135 8.02 -21.71 22.30
C ILE A 135 6.96 -20.60 22.20
N PHE A 136 7.26 -19.42 22.74
CA PHE A 136 6.38 -18.26 22.70
C PHE A 136 6.00 -17.87 21.26
N LYS A 137 6.97 -17.84 20.33
CA LYS A 137 6.69 -17.54 18.91
C LYS A 137 5.76 -18.55 18.26
N ILE A 138 5.95 -19.84 18.55
CA ILE A 138 5.07 -20.90 18.03
C ILE A 138 3.64 -20.70 18.56
N ILE A 139 3.49 -20.40 19.86
CA ILE A 139 2.17 -20.13 20.47
C ILE A 139 1.51 -18.92 19.83
N VAL A 140 2.22 -17.79 19.68
CA VAL A 140 1.67 -16.58 19.06
C VAL A 140 1.25 -16.83 17.62
N PHE A 141 2.01 -17.61 16.87
CA PHE A 141 1.65 -17.97 15.49
C PHE A 141 0.37 -18.81 15.42
N ILE A 142 0.23 -19.81 16.31
CA ILE A 142 -1.00 -20.61 16.42
C ILE A 142 -2.17 -19.70 16.75
N CYS A 143 -2.04 -18.81 17.74
CA CYS A 143 -3.08 -17.86 18.11
C CYS A 143 -3.49 -16.95 16.96
N ALA A 144 -2.54 -16.56 16.10
CA ALA A 144 -2.80 -15.73 14.92
C ALA A 144 -3.59 -16.50 13.84
N ILE A 145 -3.29 -17.78 13.60
CA ILE A 145 -4.01 -18.60 12.61
C ILE A 145 -5.43 -18.93 13.09
N THR A 146 -5.63 -19.14 14.39
CA THR A 146 -6.92 -19.52 14.96
C THR A 146 -7.78 -18.32 15.37
N ASN A 147 -7.40 -17.08 15.02
CA ASN A 147 -8.04 -15.83 15.43
C ASN A 147 -8.27 -15.67 16.95
N LEU A 148 -7.52 -16.40 17.78
CA LEU A 148 -7.62 -16.29 19.25
C LEU A 148 -7.04 -14.95 19.76
N GLY A 149 -6.28 -14.26 18.92
CA GLY A 149 -5.72 -12.94 19.20
C GLY A 149 -6.77 -11.82 19.34
N GLU A 150 -8.03 -12.05 18.98
CA GLU A 150 -9.12 -11.08 19.16
C GLU A 150 -9.69 -11.11 20.59
N ILE A 151 -9.42 -12.18 21.34
CA ILE A 151 -9.93 -12.36 22.70
C ILE A 151 -8.99 -11.68 23.70
N TRP A 152 -9.38 -10.51 24.19
CA TRP A 152 -8.65 -9.71 25.18
C TRP A 152 -8.09 -10.48 26.38
N ILE A 153 -8.85 -11.45 26.94
CA ILE A 153 -8.43 -12.29 28.07
C ILE A 153 -7.22 -13.17 27.72
N ILE A 154 -7.05 -13.56 26.45
CA ILE A 154 -5.89 -14.32 25.96
C ILE A 154 -4.71 -13.38 25.70
N VAL A 155 -4.99 -12.19 25.14
CA VAL A 155 -3.98 -11.20 24.75
C VAL A 155 -3.21 -10.65 25.96
N ILE A 156 -3.89 -10.32 27.07
CA ILE A 156 -3.24 -9.70 28.24
C ILE A 156 -2.13 -10.60 28.85
N PRO A 157 -2.38 -11.89 29.16
CA PRO A 157 -1.33 -12.80 29.62
C PRO A 157 -0.16 -12.97 28.63
N ILE A 158 -0.45 -13.01 27.32
CA ILE A 158 0.57 -13.08 26.26
C ILE A 158 1.51 -11.87 26.33
N ILE A 159 0.96 -10.66 26.50
CA ILE A 159 1.74 -9.42 26.61
C ILE A 159 2.60 -9.43 27.89
N ILE A 160 2.05 -9.85 29.04
CA ILE A 160 2.82 -9.93 30.29
C ILE A 160 3.98 -10.93 30.14
N TYR A 161 3.69 -12.10 29.58
CA TYR A 161 4.68 -13.15 29.36
C TYR A 161 5.77 -12.73 28.36
N TYR A 162 5.40 -11.98 27.33
CA TYR A 162 6.33 -11.36 26.38
C TYR A 162 7.41 -10.53 27.11
N PHE A 163 7.01 -9.56 27.96
CA PHE A 163 7.97 -8.73 28.68
C PHE A 163 8.81 -9.52 29.66
N TYR A 164 8.22 -10.53 30.30
CA TYR A 164 8.93 -11.44 31.19
C TYR A 164 10.06 -12.21 30.47
N ILE A 165 9.80 -12.77 29.29
CA ILE A 165 10.81 -13.54 28.55
C ILE A 165 11.97 -12.64 28.11
N PHE A 166 11.70 -11.45 27.58
CA PHE A 166 12.77 -10.53 27.17
C PHE A 166 13.58 -10.00 28.36
N ARG A 167 12.97 -9.81 29.54
CA ARG A 167 13.69 -9.54 30.79
C ARG A 167 14.63 -10.70 31.15
N LEU A 168 14.20 -11.95 30.97
CA LEU A 168 15.07 -13.11 31.18
C LEU A 168 16.22 -13.18 30.18
N LEU A 169 15.96 -12.86 28.90
CA LEU A 169 17.02 -12.82 27.89
C LEU A 169 18.03 -11.72 28.19
N TYR A 170 17.59 -10.54 28.64
CA TYR A 170 18.51 -9.50 29.10
C TYR A 170 19.37 -9.97 30.27
N LYS A 171 18.75 -10.64 31.27
CA LYS A 171 19.47 -11.16 32.45
C LYS A 171 20.54 -12.20 32.12
N LEU A 172 20.43 -12.89 30.98
CA LEU A 172 21.45 -13.82 30.50
C LEU A 172 22.84 -13.18 30.39
N SER A 173 22.91 -11.86 30.15
CA SER A 173 24.18 -11.13 30.10
C SER A 173 24.96 -11.19 31.42
N TYR A 174 24.28 -11.11 32.56
CA TYR A 174 24.91 -11.23 33.88
C TYR A 174 25.40 -12.66 34.13
N ASP A 175 24.60 -13.65 33.74
CA ASP A 175 25.00 -15.06 33.85
C ASP A 175 26.28 -15.31 33.02
N LEU A 176 26.35 -14.78 31.79
CA LEU A 176 27.53 -14.89 30.92
C LEU A 176 28.75 -14.14 31.46
N GLU A 177 28.54 -12.95 32.04
CA GLU A 177 29.58 -12.18 32.72
C GLU A 177 30.23 -12.99 33.85
N THR A 178 29.43 -13.64 34.70
CA THR A 178 29.97 -14.44 35.82
C THR A 178 30.77 -15.65 35.37
N ILE A 179 30.53 -16.14 34.15
CA ILE A 179 31.17 -17.34 33.62
C ILE A 179 32.45 -17.01 32.87
N ASN A 180 32.46 -15.92 32.11
CA ASN A 180 33.58 -15.58 31.22
C ASN A 180 33.73 -14.06 31.12
N TYR A 181 34.32 -13.48 32.18
CA TYR A 181 34.56 -12.03 32.24
C TYR A 181 35.61 -11.63 31.19
N LYS A 182 35.18 -10.81 30.23
CA LYS A 182 36.04 -10.22 29.20
C LYS A 182 35.79 -8.71 29.14
N LEU A 183 36.88 -7.95 29.10
CA LEU A 183 36.85 -6.52 28.87
C LEU A 183 36.72 -6.26 27.37
N LEU A 184 35.85 -5.32 27.00
CA LEU A 184 35.62 -4.97 25.61
C LEU A 184 36.77 -4.08 25.10
N GLU A 185 37.68 -4.65 24.29
CA GLU A 185 38.68 -3.84 23.61
C GLU A 185 38.01 -2.82 22.67
N LYS A 186 38.36 -1.55 22.86
CA LYS A 186 37.83 -0.43 22.06
C LYS A 186 38.48 -0.41 20.68
N ASN A 187 38.17 -1.40 19.84
CA ASN A 187 38.59 -1.35 18.44
C ASN A 187 37.91 -0.17 17.72
N LYS A 188 38.62 0.45 16.77
CA LYS A 188 38.11 1.45 15.82
C LYS A 188 37.04 0.82 14.91
N ARG A 189 35.87 0.51 15.47
CA ARG A 189 34.73 -0.12 14.78
C ARG A 189 33.76 0.95 14.29
N ILE A 190 33.03 0.65 13.21
CA ILE A 190 31.90 1.48 12.78
C ILE A 190 30.92 1.61 13.96
N SER A 191 30.65 2.86 14.37
CA SER A 191 29.69 3.15 15.41
C SER A 191 28.32 2.58 15.05
N ASN A 192 27.68 1.84 15.97
CA ASN A 192 26.33 1.28 15.73
C ASN A 192 25.32 2.37 15.36
N LYS A 193 25.50 3.59 15.88
CA LYS A 193 24.67 4.75 15.50
C LYS A 193 24.87 5.15 14.04
N LYS A 194 26.11 5.13 13.54
CA LYS A 194 26.42 5.41 12.12
C LYS A 194 25.81 4.33 11.23
N PHE A 195 25.94 3.06 11.59
CA PHE A 195 25.36 1.97 10.82
C PHE A 195 23.84 2.04 10.78
N LEU A 196 23.18 2.33 11.91
CA LEU A 196 21.73 2.58 11.96
C LEU A 196 21.33 3.70 11.00
N PHE A 197 22.01 4.85 11.07
CA PHE A 197 21.71 5.98 10.21
C PHE A 197 21.86 5.65 8.72
N ILE A 198 22.98 5.01 8.34
CA ILE A 198 23.24 4.60 6.95
C ILE A 198 22.16 3.62 6.47
N TYR A 199 21.89 2.57 7.25
CA TYR A 199 20.90 1.57 6.87
C TYR A 199 19.50 2.16 6.76
N SER A 200 19.06 2.95 7.73
CA SER A 200 17.76 3.63 7.68
C SER A 200 17.66 4.58 6.49
N THR A 201 18.73 5.30 6.14
CA THR A 201 18.76 6.16 4.95
C THR A 201 18.59 5.35 3.68
N ILE A 202 19.27 4.19 3.57
CA ILE A 202 19.13 3.26 2.44
C ILE A 202 17.70 2.72 2.36
N CYS A 203 17.09 2.32 3.49
CA CYS A 203 15.70 1.87 3.53
C CYS A 203 14.75 2.95 3.03
N ILE A 204 14.88 4.19 3.54
CA ILE A 204 14.03 5.32 3.13
C ILE A 204 14.20 5.62 1.64
N PHE A 205 15.43 5.62 1.14
CA PHE A 205 15.72 5.83 -0.28
C PHE A 205 15.05 4.75 -1.14
N ILE A 206 15.21 3.48 -0.78
CA ILE A 206 14.63 2.36 -1.53
C ILE A 206 13.11 2.39 -1.50
N VAL A 207 12.50 2.61 -0.34
CA VAL A 207 11.04 2.78 -0.24
C VAL A 207 10.57 3.95 -1.09
N GLY A 208 11.27 5.09 -1.04
CA GLY A 208 10.94 6.27 -1.85
C GLY A 208 10.99 5.99 -3.35
N VAL A 209 12.05 5.33 -3.83
CA VAL A 209 12.18 4.91 -5.25
C VAL A 209 11.06 3.94 -5.63
N CYS A 210 10.80 2.92 -4.82
CA CYS A 210 9.72 1.97 -5.05
C CYS A 210 8.36 2.65 -5.13
N CYS A 211 8.07 3.57 -4.20
CA CYS A 211 6.84 4.35 -4.18
C CYS A 211 6.70 5.23 -5.43
N ILE A 212 7.75 5.93 -5.86
CA ILE A 212 7.73 6.78 -7.06
C ILE A 212 7.44 5.95 -8.31
N ILE A 213 8.13 4.82 -8.46
CA ILE A 213 7.99 3.95 -9.64
C ILE A 213 6.63 3.26 -9.64
N SER A 214 6.21 2.70 -8.50
CA SER A 214 5.00 1.88 -8.42
C SER A 214 3.73 2.71 -8.50
N ASN A 215 3.75 3.93 -7.96
CA ASN A 215 2.58 4.82 -7.96
C ASN A 215 2.54 5.74 -9.20
N HIS A 216 3.41 5.54 -10.18
CA HIS A 216 3.31 6.16 -11.50
C HIS A 216 3.14 5.07 -12.55
N ILE A 217 1.91 4.89 -13.05
CA ILE A 217 1.63 3.86 -14.05
C ILE A 217 2.08 4.36 -15.41
N LYS A 218 2.92 3.59 -16.09
CA LYS A 218 3.30 3.88 -17.47
C LYS A 218 2.09 3.66 -18.38
N LEU A 219 1.71 4.70 -19.12
CA LEU A 219 0.64 4.62 -20.12
C LEU A 219 1.19 4.19 -21.48
N ASP A 220 0.52 3.24 -22.12
CA ASP A 220 0.75 2.89 -23.52
C ASP A 220 -0.08 3.84 -24.39
N SER A 221 0.55 4.96 -24.77
CA SER A 221 -0.15 6.08 -25.41
C SER A 221 -0.01 6.07 -26.93
N SER A 222 -1.06 6.50 -27.61
CA SER A 222 -1.12 6.67 -29.08
C SER A 222 -1.57 8.09 -29.42
N GLU A 223 -1.14 8.61 -30.56
CA GLU A 223 -1.57 9.93 -31.03
C GLU A 223 -3.06 9.92 -31.37
N VAL A 224 -3.76 10.99 -31.01
CA VAL A 224 -5.18 11.18 -31.33
C VAL A 224 -5.32 11.37 -32.84
N ILE A 225 -6.08 10.46 -33.47
CA ILE A 225 -6.38 10.52 -34.89
C ILE A 225 -7.57 11.48 -35.11
N GLU A 226 -7.61 12.09 -36.28
CA GLU A 226 -8.77 12.89 -36.69
C GLU A 226 -10.06 12.07 -36.70
N VAL A 227 -11.11 12.73 -36.19
CA VAL A 227 -12.47 12.23 -36.11
C VAL A 227 -13.06 12.00 -37.50
N LYS A 228 -13.82 10.91 -37.68
CA LYS A 228 -14.48 10.58 -38.96
C LYS A 228 -16.01 10.64 -38.88
N GLU A 229 -16.61 10.39 -37.72
CA GLU A 229 -18.08 10.32 -37.58
C GLU A 229 -18.71 11.70 -37.31
N PHE A 230 -18.70 12.59 -38.32
CA PHE A 230 -19.22 13.95 -38.16
C PHE A 230 -20.74 14.02 -37.95
N GLY A 231 -21.51 13.13 -38.60
CA GLY A 231 -22.98 13.18 -38.57
C GLY A 231 -23.55 13.06 -37.16
N THR A 232 -23.20 11.97 -36.46
CA THR A 232 -23.66 11.76 -35.08
C THR A 232 -23.10 12.80 -34.11
N ARG A 233 -21.85 13.24 -34.30
CA ARG A 233 -21.26 14.29 -33.44
C ARG A 233 -22.00 15.62 -33.55
N ASN A 234 -22.33 16.05 -34.76
CA ASN A 234 -23.12 17.26 -34.97
C ASN A 234 -24.50 17.14 -34.31
N MET A 235 -25.17 15.98 -34.47
CA MET A 235 -26.43 15.71 -33.76
C MET A 235 -26.30 15.82 -32.24
N LEU A 236 -25.22 15.30 -31.63
CA LEU A 236 -24.99 15.43 -30.19
C LEU A 236 -24.76 16.89 -29.77
N ILE A 237 -24.00 17.65 -30.56
CA ILE A 237 -23.76 19.07 -30.31
C ILE A 237 -25.07 19.86 -30.39
N ASP A 238 -25.90 19.61 -31.41
CA ASP A 238 -27.21 20.25 -31.59
C ASP A 238 -28.17 19.93 -30.44
N LYS A 239 -28.03 18.76 -29.81
CA LYS A 239 -28.76 18.34 -28.60
C LYS A 239 -28.20 18.95 -27.30
N GLY A 240 -27.18 19.81 -27.38
CA GLY A 240 -26.62 20.55 -26.25
C GLY A 240 -25.46 19.86 -25.53
N ILE A 241 -24.89 18.79 -26.10
CA ILE A 241 -23.70 18.15 -25.52
C ILE A 241 -22.45 19.02 -25.77
N PRO A 242 -21.61 19.28 -24.76
CA PRO A 242 -20.43 20.13 -24.92
C PRO A 242 -19.47 19.62 -26.01
N ILE A 243 -19.08 20.52 -26.93
CA ILE A 243 -18.25 20.19 -28.10
C ILE A 243 -16.88 19.61 -27.70
N GLU A 244 -16.31 20.09 -26.59
CA GLU A 244 -15.04 19.61 -26.06
C GLU A 244 -15.12 18.14 -25.63
N ILE A 245 -16.27 17.69 -25.12
CA ILE A 245 -16.49 16.29 -24.73
C ILE A 245 -16.76 15.46 -25.98
N VAL A 246 -17.65 15.96 -26.86
CA VAL A 246 -17.99 15.25 -28.10
C VAL A 246 -16.74 14.95 -28.92
N LYS A 247 -15.78 15.87 -29.00
CA LYS A 247 -14.52 15.69 -29.75
C LYS A 247 -13.64 14.55 -29.22
N ASP A 248 -13.61 14.35 -27.91
CA ASP A 248 -12.68 13.41 -27.26
C ASP A 248 -13.16 11.95 -27.32
N ILE A 249 -14.45 11.72 -27.54
CA ILE A 249 -15.03 10.38 -27.62
C ILE A 249 -14.62 9.71 -28.94
N GLU A 250 -14.29 8.42 -28.91
CA GLU A 250 -13.98 7.65 -30.12
C GLU A 250 -15.16 7.49 -31.07
N ASP A 251 -14.90 7.42 -32.38
CA ASP A 251 -15.94 7.17 -33.38
C ASP A 251 -16.74 5.89 -33.09
N LYS A 252 -16.07 4.81 -32.63
CA LYS A 252 -16.72 3.54 -32.29
C LYS A 252 -17.75 3.67 -31.16
N ASP A 253 -17.50 4.59 -30.23
CA ASP A 253 -18.38 4.86 -29.07
C ASP A 253 -19.50 5.83 -29.49
N ILE A 254 -19.17 6.86 -30.29
CA ILE A 254 -20.14 7.81 -30.86
C ILE A 254 -21.22 7.09 -31.68
N ILE A 255 -20.85 6.09 -32.48
CA ILE A 255 -21.81 5.35 -33.31
C ILE A 255 -22.91 4.69 -32.48
N LYS A 256 -22.61 4.28 -31.24
CA LYS A 256 -23.61 3.70 -30.33
C LYS A 256 -24.69 4.71 -29.92
N LEU A 257 -24.43 6.00 -30.06
CA LEU A 257 -25.34 7.09 -29.67
C LEU A 257 -26.23 7.60 -30.83
N LYS A 258 -26.26 6.91 -31.98
CA LYS A 258 -27.00 7.33 -33.18
C LYS A 258 -28.50 7.52 -32.98
N ASN A 259 -29.12 6.68 -32.15
CA ASN A 259 -30.57 6.66 -31.92
C ASN A 259 -30.96 7.43 -30.65
N LEU A 260 -30.33 8.58 -30.42
CA LEU A 260 -30.54 9.39 -29.21
C LEU A 260 -31.93 10.03 -29.19
N VAL A 261 -32.68 9.76 -28.13
CA VAL A 261 -33.98 10.40 -27.85
C VAL A 261 -33.76 11.67 -27.02
N ASN A 262 -33.12 11.50 -25.86
CA ASN A 262 -32.92 12.54 -24.86
C ASN A 262 -31.52 12.44 -24.26
N ALA A 263 -30.98 13.57 -23.81
CA ALA A 263 -29.73 13.59 -23.07
C ALA A 263 -29.79 14.58 -21.91
N GLU A 264 -29.21 14.20 -20.78
CA GLU A 264 -29.10 15.03 -19.58
C GLU A 264 -27.62 15.20 -19.22
N VAL A 265 -27.20 16.45 -19.01
CA VAL A 265 -25.80 16.81 -18.73
C VAL A 265 -25.71 17.44 -17.34
N PHE A 266 -24.87 16.86 -16.50
CA PHE A 266 -24.58 17.34 -15.15
C PHE A 266 -23.09 17.68 -15.06
N SER A 267 -22.73 18.82 -14.47
CA SER A 267 -21.32 19.23 -14.36
C SER A 267 -21.04 19.88 -13.02
N GLU A 268 -19.88 19.54 -12.45
CA GLU A 268 -19.44 20.06 -11.16
C GLU A 268 -17.92 20.25 -11.12
N ASN A 269 -17.45 21.18 -10.28
CA ASN A 269 -16.02 21.33 -9.99
C ASN A 269 -15.69 20.71 -8.62
N LEU A 270 -15.00 19.57 -8.63
CA LEU A 270 -14.51 18.90 -7.44
C LEU A 270 -13.16 19.50 -7.01
N ASN A 271 -13.09 19.97 -5.77
CA ASN A 271 -11.91 20.64 -5.24
C ASN A 271 -11.15 19.74 -4.25
N PHE A 272 -9.95 19.29 -4.61
CA PHE A 272 -9.09 18.54 -3.70
C PHE A 272 -8.15 19.47 -2.91
N LYS A 273 -7.76 19.07 -1.70
CA LYS A 273 -6.73 19.79 -0.93
C LYS A 273 -5.36 19.52 -1.58
N SER A 274 -4.59 20.57 -1.82
CA SER A 274 -3.17 20.46 -2.18
C SER A 274 -2.30 20.75 -0.96
N ILE A 275 -1.24 19.97 -0.77
CA ILE A 275 -0.26 20.18 0.33
C ILE A 275 0.73 21.29 -0.06
N LEU A 276 0.97 21.47 -1.36
CA LEU A 276 2.02 22.36 -1.89
C LEU A 276 1.48 23.71 -2.36
N ASN A 277 0.24 23.77 -2.87
CA ASN A 277 -0.36 24.99 -3.40
C ASN A 277 -1.60 25.39 -2.58
N LYS A 278 -1.76 26.70 -2.30
CA LYS A 278 -3.00 27.26 -1.75
C LYS A 278 -4.17 27.11 -2.73
N ASP A 279 -3.87 26.99 -4.02
CA ASP A 279 -4.85 26.70 -5.06
C ASP A 279 -5.20 25.21 -5.08
N ARG A 280 -6.49 24.93 -4.90
CA ARG A 280 -7.06 23.58 -4.92
C ARG A 280 -6.94 23.04 -6.34
N SER A 281 -6.40 21.82 -6.52
CA SER A 281 -6.50 21.14 -7.81
C SER A 281 -7.99 20.94 -8.12
N LYS A 282 -8.45 21.55 -9.21
CA LYS A 282 -9.86 21.54 -9.62
C LYS A 282 -10.05 20.46 -10.66
N LEU A 283 -10.87 19.48 -10.33
CA LEU A 283 -11.32 18.47 -11.29
C LEU A 283 -12.72 18.88 -11.75
N LYS A 284 -12.87 19.28 -13.01
CA LYS A 284 -14.19 19.46 -13.62
C LYS A 284 -14.69 18.08 -14.04
N VAL A 285 -15.82 17.67 -13.49
CA VAL A 285 -16.48 16.40 -13.83
C VAL A 285 -17.78 16.70 -14.54
N THR A 286 -18.12 15.88 -15.52
CA THR A 286 -19.34 15.99 -16.30
C THR A 286 -19.91 14.60 -16.55
N THR A 287 -21.09 14.31 -16.01
CA THR A 287 -21.86 13.11 -16.32
C THR A 287 -22.88 13.44 -17.41
N ILE A 288 -22.94 12.60 -18.44
CA ILE A 288 -23.93 12.71 -19.52
C ILE A 288 -24.70 11.41 -19.61
N PHE A 289 -26.01 11.48 -19.43
CA PHE A 289 -26.92 10.36 -19.66
C PHE A 289 -27.51 10.47 -21.05
N PHE A 290 -27.42 9.40 -21.83
CA PHE A 290 -27.98 9.27 -23.17
C PHE A 290 -29.09 8.23 -23.14
N GLU A 291 -30.31 8.65 -23.41
CA GLU A 291 -31.48 7.79 -23.54
C GLU A 291 -31.74 7.50 -25.01
N LEU A 292 -31.75 6.21 -25.38
CA LEU A 292 -31.99 5.75 -26.75
C LEU A 292 -33.38 5.13 -26.91
N ILE A 293 -33.79 4.93 -28.16
CA ILE A 293 -35.13 4.44 -28.57
C ILE A 293 -35.57 3.14 -27.88
N ASP A 294 -34.65 2.25 -27.50
CA ASP A 294 -34.96 0.95 -26.86
C ASP A 294 -34.91 0.99 -25.32
N ASN A 295 -35.08 2.17 -24.70
CA ASN A 295 -34.86 2.42 -23.27
C ASN A 295 -33.44 2.04 -22.79
N GLU A 296 -32.47 1.99 -23.70
CA GLU A 296 -31.07 1.83 -23.33
C GLU A 296 -30.52 3.16 -22.82
N ILE A 297 -29.86 3.11 -21.66
CA ILE A 297 -29.18 4.28 -21.11
C ILE A 297 -27.68 4.05 -21.19
N TYR A 298 -27.03 4.84 -22.04
CA TYR A 298 -25.58 4.95 -22.03
C TYR A 298 -25.18 6.18 -21.22
N THR A 299 -24.04 6.10 -20.56
CA THR A 299 -23.53 7.17 -19.72
C THR A 299 -22.07 7.42 -20.04
N ILE A 300 -21.72 8.70 -20.17
CA ILE A 300 -20.34 9.16 -20.24
C ILE A 300 -20.02 9.91 -18.96
N GLU A 301 -18.97 9.45 -18.27
CA GLU A 301 -18.35 10.16 -17.16
C GLU A 301 -17.08 10.81 -17.67
N TYR A 302 -17.13 12.11 -17.87
CA TYR A 302 -16.00 12.90 -18.36
C TYR A 302 -15.32 13.62 -17.19
N PHE A 303 -14.00 13.52 -17.09
CA PHE A 303 -13.21 14.18 -16.06
C PHE A 303 -12.10 15.00 -16.70
N ASN A 304 -11.95 16.25 -16.27
CA ASN A 304 -11.00 17.20 -16.84
C ASN A 304 -10.24 17.94 -15.73
N TRP A 305 -8.93 17.72 -15.69
CA TRP A 305 -8.00 18.35 -14.76
C TRP A 305 -7.43 19.67 -15.29
N GLY A 306 -7.63 19.99 -16.57
CA GLY A 306 -7.08 21.18 -17.20
C GLY A 306 -5.57 21.07 -17.46
N GLU A 307 -4.82 22.11 -17.15
CA GLU A 307 -3.38 22.21 -17.47
C GLU A 307 -2.50 21.28 -16.63
N GLU A 308 -2.87 21.07 -15.36
CA GLU A 308 -2.11 20.21 -14.44
C GLU A 308 -3.08 19.35 -13.64
N GLY A 309 -2.93 18.04 -13.76
CA GLY A 309 -3.77 17.07 -13.08
C GLY A 309 -2.99 16.03 -12.30
N SER A 310 -3.46 14.80 -12.38
CA SER A 310 -3.00 13.68 -11.57
C SER A 310 -1.67 13.11 -12.08
N TYR A 311 -0.57 13.42 -11.38
CA TYR A 311 0.71 12.79 -11.70
C TYR A 311 0.85 11.40 -11.08
N TRP A 312 0.48 11.26 -9.81
CA TRP A 312 0.47 9.96 -9.12
C TRP A 312 -0.83 9.24 -9.39
N GLN A 313 -0.80 7.91 -9.39
CA GLN A 313 -1.98 7.06 -9.51
C GLN A 313 -3.06 7.55 -8.54
N ASN A 314 -4.09 8.14 -9.16
CA ASN A 314 -5.42 8.44 -8.65
C ASN A 314 -6.39 7.34 -9.08
N GLY A 315 -7.59 7.37 -8.54
CA GLY A 315 -8.57 6.32 -8.76
C GLY A 315 -9.96 6.89 -8.88
N PHE A 316 -10.83 6.15 -9.54
CA PHE A 316 -12.26 6.40 -9.48
C PHE A 316 -13.03 5.10 -9.28
N ALA A 317 -14.22 5.23 -8.71
CA ALA A 317 -15.18 4.15 -8.58
C ALA A 317 -16.59 4.67 -8.90
N ILE A 318 -17.21 4.10 -9.92
CA ILE A 318 -18.58 4.39 -10.33
C ILE A 318 -19.49 3.32 -9.72
N SER A 319 -20.55 3.78 -9.09
CA SER A 319 -21.60 2.94 -8.53
C SER A 319 -22.96 3.50 -8.90
N ASN A 320 -23.91 2.59 -9.09
CA ASN A 320 -25.26 2.93 -9.49
C ASN A 320 -26.25 2.00 -8.81
N THR A 321 -27.50 2.43 -8.70
CA THR A 321 -28.61 1.59 -8.21
C THR A 321 -28.82 0.36 -9.10
N TRP A 322 -28.54 0.45 -10.40
CA TRP A 322 -28.68 -0.65 -11.35
C TRP A 322 -27.34 -1.22 -11.80
N PRO A 323 -27.34 -2.43 -12.39
CA PRO A 323 -26.16 -3.02 -12.98
C PRO A 323 -25.52 -2.10 -14.02
N LEU A 324 -24.19 -2.02 -13.95
CA LEU A 324 -23.37 -1.30 -14.91
C LEU A 324 -22.71 -2.30 -15.85
N GLU A 325 -22.64 -1.93 -17.12
CA GLU A 325 -21.89 -2.66 -18.16
C GLU A 325 -20.85 -1.71 -18.77
N LEU A 326 -19.58 -1.93 -18.48
CA LEU A 326 -18.47 -1.16 -18.99
C LEU A 326 -18.36 -1.33 -20.51
N VAL A 327 -18.36 -0.22 -21.24
CA VAL A 327 -18.17 -0.22 -22.70
C VAL A 327 -16.73 0.09 -23.06
N ASN A 328 -16.20 1.21 -22.56
CA ASN A 328 -14.86 1.68 -22.90
C ASN A 328 -14.40 2.79 -21.93
N GLY A 329 -13.13 3.17 -21.96
CA GLY A 329 -12.68 4.36 -21.24
C GLY A 329 -11.27 4.78 -21.59
N LYS A 330 -11.04 6.10 -21.70
CA LYS A 330 -9.78 6.66 -22.16
C LYS A 330 -9.29 7.82 -21.32
N ILE A 331 -7.97 7.93 -21.28
CA ILE A 331 -7.23 9.08 -20.79
C ILE A 331 -6.69 9.83 -22.00
N LEU A 332 -6.82 11.16 -22.02
CA LEU A 332 -6.34 12.05 -23.06
C LEU A 332 -5.48 13.16 -22.46
N TYR A 333 -4.40 13.51 -23.14
CA TYR A 333 -3.51 14.59 -22.72
C TYR A 333 -2.74 15.17 -23.89
N GLU A 334 -2.23 16.37 -23.73
CA GLU A 334 -1.33 17.02 -24.67
C GLU A 334 0.11 16.92 -24.14
N LYS A 335 1.05 16.56 -25.00
CA LYS A 335 2.48 16.60 -24.68
C LYS A 335 3.24 17.11 -25.88
N ASP A 336 4.10 18.11 -25.65
CA ASP A 336 4.91 18.75 -26.70
C ASP A 336 4.05 19.24 -27.90
N GLY A 337 2.82 19.72 -27.63
CA GLY A 337 1.86 20.20 -28.63
C GLY A 337 1.07 19.12 -29.37
N ILE A 338 1.32 17.83 -29.09
CA ILE A 338 0.66 16.69 -29.71
C ILE A 338 -0.36 16.10 -28.73
N ASN A 339 -1.56 15.77 -29.21
CA ASN A 339 -2.59 15.12 -28.39
C ASN A 339 -2.40 13.60 -28.43
N TYR A 340 -2.36 12.99 -27.26
CA TYR A 340 -2.28 11.55 -27.04
C TYR A 340 -3.52 11.05 -26.33
N PHE A 341 -3.84 9.78 -26.54
CA PHE A 341 -4.76 9.01 -25.72
C PHE A 341 -4.12 7.71 -25.23
N ALA A 342 -4.63 7.16 -24.15
CA ALA A 342 -4.31 5.82 -23.66
C ALA A 342 -5.57 5.18 -23.06
N GLU A 343 -5.60 3.85 -23.02
CA GLU A 343 -6.59 3.12 -22.22
C GLU A 343 -6.40 3.43 -20.74
N ILE A 344 -7.51 3.49 -19.98
CA ILE A 344 -7.45 3.71 -18.52
C ILE A 344 -6.81 2.46 -17.86
N PRO A 345 -5.69 2.60 -17.13
CA PRO A 345 -5.09 1.46 -16.45
C PRO A 345 -6.03 0.81 -15.44
N ARG A 346 -6.07 -0.52 -15.43
CA ARG A 346 -6.93 -1.34 -14.55
C ARG A 346 -8.41 -0.94 -14.60
N LEU A 347 -8.85 -0.40 -15.73
CA LEU A 347 -10.27 -0.18 -16.00
C LEU A 347 -10.99 -1.54 -16.02
N ASN A 348 -11.90 -1.75 -15.09
CA ASN A 348 -12.66 -2.99 -15.01
C ASN A 348 -14.02 -2.78 -14.35
N GLU A 349 -14.98 -3.61 -14.72
CA GLU A 349 -16.22 -3.83 -14.00
C GLU A 349 -16.12 -5.05 -13.10
N GLY A 350 -16.74 -5.00 -11.93
CA GLY A 350 -16.87 -6.19 -11.09
C GLY A 350 -17.21 -5.90 -9.64
N MET A 351 -17.32 -7.00 -8.90
CA MET A 351 -17.62 -6.97 -7.47
C MET A 351 -16.42 -6.46 -6.67
N ILE A 352 -16.60 -5.34 -5.99
CA ILE A 352 -15.60 -4.76 -5.10
C ILE A 352 -16.03 -4.97 -3.68
N LYS A 353 -15.17 -5.65 -2.91
CA LYS A 353 -15.31 -5.74 -1.46
C LYS A 353 -14.93 -4.40 -0.86
N SER A 354 -15.85 -3.83 -0.10
CA SER A 354 -15.64 -2.62 0.66
C SER A 354 -16.04 -2.88 2.11
N ILE A 355 -15.28 -2.36 3.05
CA ILE A 355 -15.60 -2.47 4.48
C ILE A 355 -16.23 -1.15 4.88
N ASN A 356 -17.43 -1.16 5.45
CA ASN A 356 -18.07 0.06 5.94
C ASN A 356 -17.41 0.52 7.25
N VAL A 357 -17.85 1.67 7.77
CA VAL A 357 -17.29 2.27 9.01
C VAL A 357 -17.51 1.39 10.25
N PHE A 358 -18.44 0.45 10.19
CA PHE A 358 -18.74 -0.51 11.27
C PHE A 358 -18.01 -1.85 11.11
N GLY A 359 -17.18 -2.00 10.07
CA GLY A 359 -16.45 -3.24 9.81
C GLY A 359 -17.23 -4.26 8.99
N ASP A 360 -18.46 -3.94 8.53
CA ASP A 360 -19.23 -4.87 7.69
C ASP A 360 -18.68 -4.86 6.27
N GLU A 361 -18.44 -6.06 5.74
CA GLU A 361 -18.12 -6.26 4.34
C GLU A 361 -19.37 -6.07 3.47
N ARG A 362 -19.28 -5.16 2.50
CA ARG A 362 -20.23 -5.00 1.41
C ARG A 362 -19.54 -5.31 0.10
N GLN A 363 -20.24 -6.05 -0.75
CA GLN A 363 -19.83 -6.28 -2.13
C GLN A 363 -20.79 -5.54 -3.04
N ASP A 364 -20.25 -4.56 -3.76
CA ASP A 364 -21.00 -3.79 -4.73
C ASP A 364 -20.36 -3.98 -6.10
N ASN A 365 -21.20 -4.14 -7.13
CA ASN A 365 -20.70 -4.09 -8.51
C ASN A 365 -20.36 -2.64 -8.86
N LYS A 366 -19.11 -2.39 -9.26
CA LYS A 366 -18.59 -1.05 -9.54
C LYS A 366 -17.74 -1.09 -10.80
N ILE A 367 -17.69 0.04 -11.52
CA ILE A 367 -16.66 0.28 -12.53
C ILE A 367 -15.54 1.04 -11.84
N THR A 368 -14.32 0.53 -11.92
CA THR A 368 -13.13 1.18 -11.34
C THR A 368 -12.04 1.32 -12.35
N GLY A 369 -11.16 2.29 -12.11
CA GLY A 369 -9.95 2.47 -12.90
C GLY A 369 -8.97 3.41 -12.21
N ALA A 370 -7.72 3.27 -12.60
CA ALA A 370 -6.65 4.16 -12.16
C ALA A 370 -6.44 5.30 -13.16
N ILE A 371 -6.19 6.49 -12.65
CA ILE A 371 -5.93 7.69 -13.45
C ILE A 371 -4.56 8.21 -13.06
N ASN A 372 -3.69 8.42 -14.04
CA ASN A 372 -2.51 9.24 -13.92
C ASN A 372 -2.08 9.71 -15.31
N TYR A 373 -1.25 10.73 -15.36
CA TYR A 373 -0.77 11.30 -16.61
C TYR A 373 0.77 11.31 -16.65
N PRO A 374 1.37 11.30 -17.86
CA PRO A 374 2.81 11.45 -17.99
C PRO A 374 3.30 12.80 -17.47
N TYR A 375 4.57 12.81 -17.05
CA TYR A 375 5.22 14.03 -16.58
C TYR A 375 5.19 15.13 -17.66
N ASN A 376 4.96 16.38 -17.25
CA ASN A 376 4.84 17.57 -18.10
C ASN A 376 3.77 17.49 -19.19
N SER A 377 2.76 16.63 -19.05
CA SER A 377 1.59 16.67 -19.93
C SER A 377 0.59 17.74 -19.50
N LYS A 378 -0.14 18.28 -20.47
CA LYS A 378 -1.16 19.34 -20.31
C LYS A 378 -2.52 18.86 -20.80
N LYS A 379 -3.57 19.67 -20.58
CA LYS A 379 -4.96 19.37 -21.00
C LYS A 379 -5.38 17.94 -20.64
N GLN A 380 -5.09 17.59 -19.40
CA GLN A 380 -5.26 16.25 -18.84
C GLN A 380 -6.74 15.99 -18.59
N ARG A 381 -7.31 15.02 -19.30
CA ARG A 381 -8.73 14.69 -19.22
C ARG A 381 -8.97 13.23 -19.59
N GLY A 382 -10.20 12.76 -19.45
CA GLY A 382 -10.57 11.43 -19.86
C GLY A 382 -12.06 11.20 -19.75
N TYR A 383 -12.49 10.04 -20.23
CA TYR A 383 -13.88 9.64 -20.15
C TYR A 383 -14.02 8.15 -19.88
N ILE A 384 -15.10 7.78 -19.20
CA ILE A 384 -15.56 6.39 -19.08
C ILE A 384 -16.92 6.30 -19.76
N PHE A 385 -17.11 5.29 -20.59
CA PHE A 385 -18.35 5.01 -21.29
C PHE A 385 -18.91 3.66 -20.83
N TYR A 386 -20.16 3.66 -20.40
CA TYR A 386 -20.82 2.46 -19.89
C TYR A 386 -22.32 2.52 -20.14
N LYS A 387 -22.97 1.38 -19.98
CA LYS A 387 -24.43 1.24 -20.04
C LYS A 387 -24.99 1.00 -18.65
N ILE A 388 -26.17 1.54 -18.39
CA ILE A 388 -26.93 1.31 -17.16
C ILE A 388 -28.08 0.37 -17.50
N GLY A 389 -28.12 -0.79 -16.84
CA GLY A 389 -29.14 -1.83 -17.01
C GLY A 389 -30.47 -1.47 -16.34
N VAL A 390 -31.13 -0.43 -16.83
CA VAL A 390 -32.39 0.06 -16.27
C VAL A 390 -33.56 -0.89 -16.60
N GLN A 391 -34.45 -1.09 -15.63
CA GLN A 391 -35.66 -1.91 -15.81
C GLN A 391 -36.76 -1.12 -16.53
N LYS A 392 -37.58 -1.81 -17.35
CA LYS A 392 -38.72 -1.19 -18.03
C LYS A 392 -39.68 -0.54 -17.02
N GLY A 393 -40.10 0.70 -17.28
CA GLY A 393 -40.98 1.49 -16.39
C GLY A 393 -40.25 2.28 -15.30
N THR A 394 -38.91 2.29 -15.30
CA THR A 394 -38.14 3.18 -14.43
C THR A 394 -38.31 4.64 -14.86
N ILE A 395 -38.47 5.54 -13.88
CA ILE A 395 -38.72 6.98 -14.12
C ILE A 395 -37.49 7.83 -13.81
N SER A 396 -36.68 7.40 -12.83
CA SER A 396 -35.53 8.18 -12.36
C SER A 396 -34.49 7.29 -11.68
N GLY A 397 -33.24 7.74 -11.69
CA GLY A 397 -32.09 7.03 -11.18
C GLY A 397 -31.05 7.87 -10.50
N ALA A 398 -30.13 7.20 -9.81
CA ALA A 398 -29.01 7.82 -9.12
C ALA A 398 -27.69 7.17 -9.54
N ASN A 399 -26.69 8.00 -9.80
CA ASN A 399 -25.34 7.60 -10.14
C ASN A 399 -24.35 8.30 -9.23
N ILE A 400 -23.34 7.56 -8.79
CA ILE A 400 -22.31 8.04 -7.87
C ILE A 400 -20.95 7.74 -8.47
N VAL A 401 -20.15 8.79 -8.66
CA VAL A 401 -18.74 8.66 -9.02
C VAL A 401 -17.87 9.19 -7.89
N ASN A 402 -17.08 8.29 -7.33
CA ASN A 402 -16.06 8.61 -6.35
C ASN A 402 -14.73 8.84 -7.04
N TYR A 403 -14.10 9.99 -6.82
CA TYR A 403 -12.76 10.33 -7.30
C TYR A 403 -11.80 10.44 -6.11
N ILE A 404 -10.68 9.74 -6.19
CA ILE A 404 -9.66 9.65 -5.14
C ILE A 404 -8.36 10.26 -5.67
N ASN A 405 -7.87 11.31 -5.02
CA ASN A 405 -6.67 12.05 -5.42
C ASN A 405 -5.55 12.00 -4.37
N TYR A 406 -4.35 11.64 -4.78
CA TYR A 406 -3.14 11.70 -3.96
C TYR A 406 -2.08 12.61 -4.61
N ASN A 407 -1.57 13.57 -3.83
CA ASN A 407 -0.58 14.54 -4.32
C ASN A 407 0.88 14.12 -4.11
N HIS A 408 1.13 12.92 -3.58
CA HIS A 408 2.49 12.42 -3.32
C HIS A 408 2.61 10.92 -3.62
N PRO A 409 3.81 10.42 -3.93
CA PRO A 409 4.01 9.01 -4.26
C PRO A 409 4.08 8.11 -3.03
N PHE A 410 4.32 8.65 -1.83
CA PHE A 410 4.63 7.85 -0.64
C PHE A 410 3.39 7.15 -0.07
N ARG A 411 3.22 5.87 -0.42
CA ARG A 411 2.16 5.00 0.09
C ARG A 411 2.75 3.63 0.42
N ILE A 412 2.65 3.23 1.69
CA ILE A 412 3.11 1.93 2.18
C ILE A 412 2.06 1.39 3.18
N PRO A 413 1.51 0.18 2.96
CA PRO A 413 1.76 -0.70 1.83
C PRO A 413 1.29 -0.09 0.49
N TYR A 414 1.78 -0.63 -0.63
CA TYR A 414 1.23 -0.33 -1.95
C TYR A 414 -0.21 -0.84 -2.01
N THR A 415 -1.11 -0.01 -2.53
CA THR A 415 -2.52 -0.30 -2.66
C THR A 415 -3.06 0.16 -4.02
N GLU A 416 -4.05 -0.57 -4.53
CA GLU A 416 -4.87 -0.15 -5.67
C GLU A 416 -6.00 0.75 -5.16
N ILE A 417 -5.72 2.05 -5.11
CA ILE A 417 -6.58 3.05 -4.48
C ILE A 417 -8.01 3.10 -5.02
N GLU A 418 -8.23 2.73 -6.27
CA GLU A 418 -9.55 2.66 -6.89
C GLU A 418 -10.42 1.55 -6.27
N LYS A 419 -9.81 0.59 -5.58
CA LYS A 419 -10.48 -0.47 -4.82
C LYS A 419 -10.60 -0.16 -3.33
N GLU A 420 -9.98 0.91 -2.83
CA GLU A 420 -10.05 1.27 -1.42
C GLU A 420 -11.38 1.94 -1.07
N ASN A 421 -11.97 1.55 0.06
CA ASN A 421 -13.09 2.27 0.62
C ASN A 421 -12.60 3.37 1.57
N ILE A 422 -12.49 4.59 1.05
CA ILE A 422 -11.94 5.72 1.80
C ILE A 422 -13.06 6.67 2.26
N MET A 423 -14.03 6.15 3.01
CA MET A 423 -15.05 6.99 3.65
C MET A 423 -14.38 8.03 4.55
N PHE A 424 -14.78 9.30 4.43
CA PHE A 424 -14.30 10.43 5.23
C PHE A 424 -12.83 10.83 5.04
N SER A 425 -12.22 10.53 3.88
CA SER A 425 -10.90 11.07 3.56
C SER A 425 -10.95 12.42 2.85
N ASP A 426 -10.01 13.29 3.21
CA ASP A 426 -9.77 14.56 2.52
C ASP A 426 -9.41 14.38 1.03
N ASN A 427 -8.97 13.18 0.66
CA ASN A 427 -8.58 12.79 -0.70
C ASN A 427 -9.75 12.31 -1.57
N LEU A 428 -10.94 12.09 -1.00
CA LEU A 428 -12.12 11.62 -1.71
C LEU A 428 -13.04 12.81 -2.07
N ARG A 429 -13.49 12.87 -3.32
CA ARG A 429 -14.60 13.73 -3.75
C ARG A 429 -15.61 12.92 -4.54
N GLN A 430 -16.87 13.24 -4.36
CA GLN A 430 -17.98 12.50 -4.94
C GLN A 430 -18.76 13.41 -5.87
N HIS A 431 -19.09 12.91 -7.06
CA HIS A 431 -20.07 13.49 -7.94
C HIS A 431 -21.34 12.63 -7.88
N TYR A 432 -22.42 13.21 -7.39
CA TYR A 432 -23.71 12.55 -7.26
C TYR A 432 -24.69 13.17 -8.24
N THR A 433 -25.29 12.35 -9.10
CA THR A 433 -26.23 12.81 -10.12
C THR A 433 -27.51 12.00 -10.09
N ASN A 434 -28.65 12.69 -10.15
CA ASN A 434 -29.94 12.08 -10.39
C ASN A 434 -30.34 12.35 -11.85
N PHE A 435 -30.81 11.32 -12.55
CA PHE A 435 -31.29 11.47 -13.92
C PHE A 435 -32.75 11.03 -14.05
N THR A 436 -33.45 11.57 -15.03
CA THR A 436 -34.81 11.17 -15.38
C THR A 436 -34.88 10.48 -16.73
N ILE A 437 -35.83 9.57 -16.88
CA ILE A 437 -36.05 8.81 -18.11
C ILE A 437 -37.33 9.34 -18.72
N LYS A 438 -37.23 9.93 -19.91
CA LYS A 438 -38.38 10.42 -20.64
C LYS A 438 -38.89 9.25 -21.46
N LEU A 439 -39.81 8.48 -20.87
CA LEU A 439 -40.58 7.44 -21.56
C LEU A 439 -40.84 7.92 -23.00
N SER A 440 -40.33 7.18 -23.98
CA SER A 440 -40.83 7.34 -25.33
C SER A 440 -42.30 6.98 -25.26
N ASP A 441 -43.16 7.98 -25.27
CA ASP A 441 -44.58 7.77 -25.55
C ASP A 441 -44.62 7.00 -26.86
N GLU A 442 -45.06 5.74 -26.82
CA GLU A 442 -45.28 4.90 -28.00
C GLU A 442 -46.20 5.59 -29.02
#